data_AF-A0A562ZHM0-F1
#
_entry.id   AF-A0A562ZHM0-F1
#
_cell.length_a   1.000
_cell.length_b   1.000
_cell.length_c   1.000
_cell.angle_alpha   90.00
_cell.angle_beta   90.00
_cell.angle_gamma   90.00
#
_symmetry.space_group_name_H-M   'P 1'
#
loop_
_entity.id
_entity.type
_entity.pdbx_description
1 polymer ?
#
loop_
_entity_poly.entity_id
_entity_poly.type
_entity_poly.pdbx_seq_one_letter_code
_entity_poly.pdbx_strand_id
1 'polypeptide(L)'
;MPTFRLALLAATALGIAGCATQTPTASTPGKHLVYRDSAGTPIRQFDYPSDDFCRRVETIAGRAARCQAESAGPQLQAKATLRYNPPGVLVESHYADMARCQADTGTLSAGVQLINPCVPK
;
A
#
# COMPACT_ATOMS: atom_id res chain seq x y z
N MET A 1 69.48 1.23 -17.76
CA MET A 1 68.76 0.77 -16.56
C MET A 1 68.01 1.98 -16.00
N PRO A 2 66.66 1.96 -15.96
CA PRO A 2 65.97 1.28 -14.87
C PRO A 2 64.71 0.50 -15.29
N THR A 3 64.34 -0.45 -14.43
CA THR A 3 63.11 -1.26 -14.45
C THR A 3 62.45 -1.05 -13.09
N PHE A 4 61.19 -0.63 -13.01
CA PHE A 4 60.24 -0.86 -11.90
C PHE A 4 58.89 -0.23 -12.33
N ARG A 5 57.95 -1.02 -12.88
CA ARG A 5 56.82 -1.71 -12.22
C ARG A 5 55.77 -0.79 -11.57
N LEU A 6 54.67 -0.65 -12.32
CA LEU A 6 53.25 -0.89 -11.99
C LEU A 6 52.57 -0.29 -10.74
N ALA A 7 51.32 0.13 -11.01
CA ALA A 7 50.16 0.33 -10.13
C ALA A 7 50.11 1.70 -9.40
N LEU A 8 48.97 2.37 -9.23
CA LEU A 8 47.61 1.92 -8.93
C LEU A 8 46.59 2.97 -9.44
N LEU A 9 45.40 2.52 -9.86
CA LEU A 9 44.20 3.35 -10.00
C LEU A 9 43.74 3.85 -8.62
N ALA A 10 43.29 5.11 -8.54
CA ALA A 10 42.41 5.57 -7.47
C ALA A 10 41.47 6.65 -8.00
N ALA A 11 40.29 6.23 -8.45
CA ALA A 11 39.14 7.09 -8.69
C ALA A 11 38.39 7.25 -7.35
N THR A 12 38.50 8.41 -6.72
CA THR A 12 37.71 8.78 -5.54
C THR A 12 36.53 9.64 -5.97
N ALA A 13 35.43 8.98 -6.32
CA ALA A 13 34.12 9.60 -6.37
C ALA A 13 33.52 9.56 -4.95
N LEU A 14 33.66 10.66 -4.19
CA LEU A 14 32.92 10.88 -2.95
C LEU A 14 31.59 11.56 -3.30
N GLY A 15 30.62 10.74 -3.68
CA GLY A 15 29.23 11.14 -3.80
C GLY A 15 28.54 11.11 -2.43
N ILE A 16 28.29 12.30 -1.88
CA ILE A 16 27.09 12.71 -1.13
C ILE A 16 26.36 11.66 -0.28
N ALA A 17 26.40 11.89 1.04
CA ALA A 17 25.49 11.36 2.04
C ALA A 17 24.02 11.54 1.59
N GLY A 18 23.41 10.44 1.16
CA GLY A 18 21.98 10.34 0.89
C GLY A 18 21.24 9.94 2.15
N CYS A 19 20.21 10.72 2.48
CA CYS A 19 19.28 10.57 3.57
C CYS A 19 18.84 9.12 3.81
N ALA A 20 18.64 8.76 5.08
CA ALA A 20 17.86 7.60 5.47
C ALA A 20 16.42 7.73 4.93
N THR A 21 16.21 7.32 3.69
CA THR A 21 14.90 6.87 3.24
C THR A 21 14.65 5.58 3.98
N GLN A 22 13.72 5.61 4.95
CA GLN A 22 12.99 4.42 5.35
C GLN A 22 12.57 3.73 4.05
N THR A 23 13.23 2.62 3.74
CA THR A 23 12.84 1.77 2.63
C THR A 23 11.38 1.41 2.93
N PRO A 24 10.42 1.76 2.06
CA PRO A 24 9.09 1.18 2.16
C PRO A 24 9.36 -0.31 2.11
N THR A 25 9.05 -1.03 3.19
CA THR A 25 9.04 -2.49 3.17
C THR A 25 8.26 -2.87 1.93
N ALA A 26 8.92 -3.55 0.98
CA ALA A 26 8.34 -3.90 -0.30
C ALA A 26 7.08 -4.74 -0.03
N SER A 27 5.93 -4.06 0.01
CA SER A 27 4.60 -4.64 -0.02
C SER A 27 4.59 -5.54 -1.24
N THR A 28 4.43 -6.85 -1.04
CA THR A 28 4.42 -7.76 -2.19
C THR A 28 3.23 -7.34 -3.05
N PRO A 29 3.43 -6.86 -4.30
CA PRO A 29 2.33 -6.28 -5.07
C PRO A 29 1.30 -7.35 -5.39
N GLY A 30 0.01 -7.01 -5.27
CA GLY A 30 -1.05 -7.78 -5.92
C GLY A 30 -2.00 -8.55 -5.02
N LYS A 31 -2.18 -8.18 -3.74
CA LYS A 31 -3.29 -8.71 -2.93
C LYS A 31 -4.25 -7.59 -2.54
N HIS A 32 -5.46 -7.74 -3.03
CA HIS A 32 -6.52 -6.74 -2.96
C HIS A 32 -7.71 -7.33 -2.23
N LEU A 33 -8.09 -6.78 -1.07
CA LEU A 33 -9.38 -7.10 -0.48
C LEU A 33 -10.44 -6.24 -1.13
N VAL A 34 -11.19 -6.80 -2.07
CA VAL A 34 -12.20 -6.08 -2.85
C VAL A 34 -13.57 -6.34 -2.27
N TYR A 35 -14.30 -5.27 -1.97
CA TYR A 35 -15.70 -5.27 -1.58
C TYR A 35 -16.57 -5.02 -2.81
N ARG A 36 -17.60 -5.84 -2.99
CA ARG A 36 -18.57 -5.71 -4.07
C ARG A 36 -19.99 -5.50 -3.53
N ASP A 37 -20.81 -4.80 -4.29
CA ASP A 37 -22.25 -4.69 -4.03
C ASP A 37 -23.00 -5.97 -4.44
N SER A 38 -24.33 -5.96 -4.31
CA SER A 38 -25.19 -7.10 -4.70
C SER A 38 -25.20 -7.39 -6.20
N ALA A 39 -24.83 -6.43 -7.05
CA ALA A 39 -24.69 -6.59 -8.49
C ALA A 39 -23.29 -7.12 -8.90
N GLY A 40 -22.36 -7.22 -7.95
CA GLY A 40 -20.98 -7.65 -8.20
C GLY A 40 -20.04 -6.51 -8.57
N THR A 41 -20.48 -5.25 -8.51
CA THR A 41 -19.67 -4.07 -8.82
C THR A 41 -18.69 -3.80 -7.68
N PRO A 42 -17.39 -3.60 -7.93
CA PRO A 42 -16.45 -3.15 -6.91
C PRO A 42 -16.81 -1.77 -6.40
N ILE A 43 -16.97 -1.66 -5.08
CA ILE A 43 -17.29 -0.40 -4.42
C ILE A 43 -16.16 0.09 -3.51
N ARG A 44 -15.25 -0.82 -3.13
CA ARG A 44 -14.10 -0.53 -2.28
C ARG A 44 -13.02 -1.58 -2.43
N GLN A 45 -11.76 -1.21 -2.31
CA GLN A 45 -10.61 -2.11 -2.30
C GLN A 45 -9.60 -1.66 -1.24
N PHE A 46 -8.95 -2.61 -0.59
CA PHE A 46 -7.75 -2.35 0.23
C PHE A 46 -6.55 -3.08 -0.34
N ASP A 47 -5.43 -2.38 -0.44
CA ASP A 47 -4.15 -2.90 -0.89
C ASP A 47 -3.33 -3.28 0.33
N TYR A 48 -3.23 -4.58 0.57
CA TYR A 48 -2.53 -5.11 1.74
C TYR A 48 -1.11 -5.55 1.39
N PRO A 49 -0.16 -5.44 2.33
CA PRO A 49 1.23 -5.78 2.08
C PRO A 49 1.50 -7.29 1.97
N SER A 50 0.56 -8.14 2.42
CA SER A 50 0.69 -9.61 2.36
C SER A 50 -0.66 -10.33 2.22
N ASP A 51 -0.63 -11.52 1.62
CA ASP A 51 -1.80 -12.40 1.48
C ASP A 51 -2.36 -12.82 2.83
N ASP A 52 -1.49 -13.20 3.77
CA ASP A 52 -1.90 -13.58 5.13
C ASP A 52 -2.69 -12.47 5.83
N PHE A 53 -2.25 -11.21 5.68
CA PHE A 53 -2.99 -10.09 6.24
C PHE A 53 -4.33 -9.90 5.54
N CYS A 54 -4.33 -9.97 4.20
CA CYS A 54 -5.56 -9.91 3.42
C CYS A 54 -6.55 -10.99 3.88
N ARG A 55 -6.13 -12.26 3.96
CA ARG A 55 -6.97 -13.40 4.37
C ARG A 55 -7.49 -13.24 5.78
N ARG A 56 -6.67 -12.80 6.74
CA ARG A 56 -7.12 -12.49 8.09
C ARG A 56 -8.24 -11.45 8.07
N VAL A 57 -8.10 -10.36 7.32
CA VAL A 57 -9.17 -9.35 7.22
C VAL A 57 -10.39 -9.90 6.46
N GLU A 58 -10.20 -10.66 5.39
CA GLU A 58 -11.27 -11.31 4.62
C GLU A 58 -12.18 -12.15 5.50
N THR A 59 -11.61 -12.92 6.45
CA THR A 59 -12.39 -13.74 7.39
C THR A 59 -13.30 -12.92 8.31
N ILE A 60 -12.99 -11.62 8.51
CA ILE A 60 -13.74 -10.69 9.36
C ILE A 60 -14.71 -9.84 8.53
N ALA A 61 -14.36 -9.55 7.27
CA ALA A 61 -15.06 -8.63 6.38
C ALA A 61 -16.38 -9.17 5.78
N GLY A 62 -16.73 -10.43 6.01
CA GLY A 62 -17.99 -11.03 5.58
C GLY A 62 -18.03 -11.41 4.09
N ARG A 63 -19.23 -11.62 3.53
CA ARG A 63 -19.40 -12.20 2.18
C ARG A 63 -19.07 -11.24 1.03
N ALA A 64 -19.19 -9.93 1.25
CA ALA A 64 -19.00 -8.92 0.22
C ALA A 64 -17.52 -8.69 -0.14
N ALA A 65 -16.59 -9.13 0.72
CA ALA A 65 -15.16 -8.87 0.58
C ALA A 65 -14.39 -10.14 0.22
N ARG A 66 -13.49 -10.08 -0.77
CA ARG A 66 -12.63 -11.22 -1.15
C ARG A 66 -11.22 -10.77 -1.48
N CYS A 67 -10.22 -11.52 -1.00
CA CYS A 67 -8.84 -11.32 -1.44
C CYS A 67 -8.68 -11.80 -2.88
N GLN A 68 -8.25 -10.90 -3.74
CA GLN A 68 -8.05 -11.11 -5.18
C GLN A 68 -6.61 -10.79 -5.55
N ALA A 69 -6.12 -11.46 -6.60
CA ALA A 69 -4.81 -11.22 -7.18
C ALA A 69 -4.77 -9.94 -8.04
N GLU A 70 -5.94 -9.50 -8.52
CA GLU A 70 -6.08 -8.35 -9.41
C GLU A 70 -6.82 -7.21 -8.73
N SER A 71 -6.45 -5.99 -9.12
CA SER A 71 -7.09 -4.79 -8.62
C SER A 71 -8.35 -4.44 -9.41
N ALA A 72 -9.38 -3.97 -8.71
CA ALA A 72 -10.54 -3.27 -9.27
C ALA A 72 -10.25 -1.79 -9.66
N GLY A 73 -8.97 -1.44 -9.75
CA GLY A 73 -8.46 -0.06 -9.80
C GLY A 73 -9.15 0.92 -10.75
N PRO A 74 -9.56 0.54 -11.98
CA PRO A 74 -10.22 1.44 -12.93
C PRO A 74 -11.65 1.86 -12.55
N GLN A 75 -12.32 1.11 -11.67
CA GLN A 75 -13.71 1.35 -11.28
C GLN A 75 -13.84 2.21 -10.02
N LEU A 76 -12.72 2.48 -9.35
CA LEU A 76 -12.65 3.16 -8.06
C LEU A 76 -12.00 4.54 -8.27
N GLN A 77 -12.69 5.61 -7.91
CA GLN A 77 -12.35 6.98 -8.29
C GLN A 77 -11.81 7.83 -7.12
N ALA A 78 -11.76 7.28 -5.91
CA ALA A 78 -11.20 7.95 -4.74
C ALA A 78 -10.24 7.04 -3.97
N LYS A 79 -9.31 7.65 -3.24
CA LYS A 79 -8.34 6.93 -2.41
C LYS A 79 -8.06 7.61 -1.07
N ALA A 80 -7.63 6.82 -0.09
CA ALA A 80 -7.12 7.27 1.20
C ALA A 80 -6.02 6.32 1.70
N THR A 81 -5.19 6.77 2.64
CA THR A 81 -4.20 5.90 3.32
C THR A 81 -4.60 5.70 4.76
N LEU A 82 -4.67 4.43 5.18
CA LEU A 82 -5.01 4.04 6.55
C LEU A 82 -3.81 3.38 7.23
N ARG A 83 -3.73 3.52 8.56
CA ARG A 83 -2.81 2.78 9.41
C ARG A 83 -3.59 1.86 10.35
N TYR A 84 -3.30 0.57 10.32
CA TYR A 84 -3.87 -0.45 11.21
C TYR A 84 -2.90 -0.69 12.37
N ASN A 85 -3.31 -0.46 13.62
CA ASN A 85 -2.48 -0.54 14.82
C ASN A 85 -3.17 -1.30 15.96
N PRO A 86 -2.50 -2.30 16.57
CA PRO A 86 -1.37 -3.05 15.99
C PRO A 86 -1.80 -3.74 14.68
N PRO A 87 -0.92 -3.98 13.69
CA PRO A 87 0.56 -4.04 13.79
C PRO A 87 1.34 -2.81 13.27
N GLY A 88 0.69 -1.68 12.95
CA GLY A 88 1.33 -0.50 12.35
C GLY A 88 1.37 -0.52 10.81
N VAL A 89 0.56 -1.36 10.16
CA VAL A 89 0.56 -1.53 8.69
C VAL A 89 -0.16 -0.37 8.01
N LEU A 90 0.47 0.18 6.97
CA LEU A 90 -0.14 1.16 6.06
C LEU A 90 -0.87 0.44 4.92
N VAL A 91 -2.07 0.93 4.61
CA VAL A 91 -2.98 0.34 3.64
C VAL A 91 -3.52 1.44 2.74
N GLU A 92 -3.32 1.31 1.43
CA GLU A 92 -4.02 2.16 0.47
C GLU A 92 -5.44 1.61 0.26
N SER A 93 -6.42 2.49 0.40
CA SER A 93 -7.83 2.14 0.28
C SER A 93 -8.40 2.91 -0.91
N HIS A 94 -9.08 2.21 -1.81
CA HIS A 94 -9.72 2.77 -3.00
C HIS A 94 -11.23 2.63 -2.86
N TYR A 95 -11.98 3.61 -3.33
CA TYR A 95 -13.43 3.70 -3.17
C TYR A 95 -14.09 4.08 -4.48
N ALA A 96 -15.36 3.69 -4.66
CA ALA A 96 -16.15 4.04 -5.84
C ALA A 96 -16.12 5.55 -6.12
N ASP A 97 -16.27 6.37 -5.08
CA ASP A 97 -16.31 7.81 -5.16
C ASP A 97 -15.87 8.48 -3.84
N MET A 98 -15.81 9.82 -3.86
CA MET A 98 -15.43 10.65 -2.72
C MET A 98 -16.41 10.54 -1.54
N ALA A 99 -17.72 10.45 -1.81
CA ALA A 99 -18.74 10.38 -0.76
C ALA A 99 -18.59 9.08 0.03
N ARG A 100 -18.33 7.96 -0.65
CA ARG A 100 -18.09 6.67 -0.03
C ARG A 100 -16.80 6.66 0.77
N CYS A 101 -15.73 7.25 0.24
CA CYS A 101 -14.48 7.38 0.97
C CYS A 101 -14.68 8.15 2.28
N GLN A 102 -15.38 9.29 2.23
CA GLN A 102 -15.65 10.12 3.41
C GLN A 102 -16.54 9.40 4.44
N ALA A 103 -17.58 8.70 3.98
CA ALA A 103 -18.44 7.92 4.86
C ALA A 103 -17.68 6.81 5.60
N ASP A 104 -16.85 6.05 4.87
CA ASP A 104 -16.09 4.93 5.43
C ASP A 104 -14.96 5.42 6.36
N THR A 105 -14.27 6.50 6.00
CA THR A 105 -13.18 7.07 6.81
C THR A 105 -13.66 7.94 7.97
N GLY A 106 -14.93 8.38 7.97
CA GLY A 106 -15.56 9.05 9.10
C GLY A 106 -15.91 8.12 10.26
N THR A 107 -15.90 6.81 10.03
CA THR A 107 -16.31 5.78 11.00
C THR A 107 -15.30 4.64 11.11
N LEU A 108 -14.02 4.98 11.25
CA LEU A 108 -12.95 3.99 11.35
C LEU A 108 -13.09 3.11 12.60
N SER A 109 -12.81 1.81 12.43
CA SER A 109 -12.78 0.85 13.54
C SER A 109 -11.65 1.17 14.52
N ALA A 110 -11.80 0.70 15.76
CA ALA A 110 -10.75 0.82 16.77
C ALA A 110 -9.42 0.24 16.25
N GLY A 111 -8.33 1.00 16.45
CA GLY A 111 -7.01 0.63 15.93
C GLY A 111 -6.75 1.04 14.48
N VAL A 112 -7.72 1.60 13.75
CA VAL A 112 -7.51 2.12 12.39
C VAL A 112 -7.45 3.65 12.42
N GLN A 113 -6.47 4.22 11.73
CA GLN A 113 -6.26 5.67 11.66
C GLN A 113 -6.15 6.14 10.23
N LEU A 114 -6.77 7.29 9.93
CA LEU A 114 -6.60 7.99 8.67
C LEU A 114 -5.24 8.71 8.68
N ILE A 115 -4.36 8.36 7.75
CA ILE A 115 -3.06 9.00 7.58
C ILE A 115 -3.13 10.06 6.49
N ASN A 116 -3.63 9.67 5.32
CA ASN A 116 -3.88 10.59 4.23
C ASN A 116 -5.38 10.65 3.97
N PRO A 117 -5.98 11.86 3.92
CA PRO A 117 -7.42 12.02 3.72
C PRO A 117 -7.85 11.53 2.34
N CYS A 118 -9.17 11.40 2.17
CA CYS A 118 -9.78 11.08 0.89
C CYS A 118 -9.42 12.10 -0.18
N VAL A 119 -8.92 11.62 -1.31
CA VAL A 119 -8.65 12.41 -2.52
C VAL A 119 -9.15 11.68 -3.77
N PRO A 120 -9.49 12.40 -4.85
CA PRO A 120 -9.71 11.79 -6.16
C PRO A 120 -8.48 10.98 -6.61
N LYS A 121 -8.73 9.88 -7.31
CA LYS A 121 -7.69 8.96 -7.80
C LYS A 121 -7.31 9.25 -9.24
#